data_AF-A0A845EG33-F1
#
_entry.id   AF-A0A845EG33-F1
#
_cell.length_a   1.000
_cell.length_b   1.000
_cell.length_c   1.000
_cell.angle_alpha   90.00
_cell.angle_beta   90.00
_cell.angle_gamma   90.00
#
_symmetry.space_group_name_H-M   'P 1'
#
loop_
_entity.id
_entity.type
_entity.pdbx_description
1 polymer ?
#
loop_
_entity_poly.entity_id
_entity_poly.type
_entity_poly.pdbx_seq_one_letter_code
_entity_poly.pdbx_strand_id
1 'polypeptide(L)' 'MPYKERLEKQIEELRVRMYEIYNNNPTDAELLRISQELDDLLNRFSEQRQYQCSN' A
#
# COMPACT_ATOMS: atom_id res chain seq x y z
N MET A 1 -0.44 3.82 18.75
CA MET A 1 -0.50 2.96 17.55
C MET A 1 0.93 2.67 17.12
N PRO A 2 1.42 1.42 17.26
CA PRO A 2 2.74 1.00 16.80
C PRO A 2 2.93 1.27 15.30
N TYR A 3 4.19 1.42 14.89
CA TYR A 3 4.56 1.76 13.51
C TYR A 3 3.97 0.78 12.48
N LYS A 4 3.96 -0.52 12.79
CA LYS A 4 3.37 -1.57 11.97
C LYS A 4 1.88 -1.35 11.68
N GLU A 5 1.08 -1.09 12.73
CA GLU A 5 -0.36 -0.84 12.60
C GLU A 5 -0.64 0.43 11.77
N ARG A 6 0.22 1.45 11.87
CA ARG A 6 0.10 2.66 11.03
C ARG A 6 0.35 2.33 9.56
N LEU A 7 1.30 1.45 9.28
CA LEU A 7 1.63 1.05 7.91
C LEU A 7 0.53 0.16 7.31
N GLU A 8 0.00 -0.78 8.08
CA GLU A 8 -1.17 -1.60 7.68
C GLU A 8 -2.39 -0.73 7.39
N LYS A 9 -2.66 0.28 8.22
CA LYS A 9 -3.74 1.23 7.99
C LYS A 9 -3.56 2.02 6.70
N GLN A 10 -2.36 2.54 6.45
CA GLN A 10 -2.07 3.28 5.21
C GLN A 10 -2.21 2.40 3.97
N ILE A 11 -1.75 1.15 4.03
CA ILE A 11 -1.90 0.17 2.94
C ILE A 11 -3.39 -0.05 2.62
N GLU A 12 -4.23 -0.26 3.63
CA GLU A 12 -5.66 -0.52 3.39
C GLU A 12 -6.38 0.74 2.87
N GLU A 13 -6.06 1.92 3.39
CA GLU A 13 -6.61 3.19 2.89
C GLU A 13 -6.26 3.41 1.41
N LEU A 14 -4.99 3.16 1.02
CA LEU A 14 -4.57 3.29 -0.38
C LEU A 14 -5.21 2.22 -1.27
N ARG A 15 -5.33 0.99 -0.77
CA ARG A 15 -5.96 -0.12 -1.50
C ARG A 15 -7.42 0.17 -1.82
N VAL A 16 -8.19 0.69 -0.85
CA VAL A 16 -9.59 1.09 -1.08
C VAL A 16 -9.66 2.19 -2.13
N ARG A 17 -8.85 3.24 -2.01
CA ARG A 17 -8.83 4.34 -2.99
C ARG A 17 -8.45 3.87 -4.40
N MET A 18 -7.49 2.96 -4.51
CA MET A 18 -7.12 2.35 -5.80
C MET A 18 -8.33 1.65 -6.44
N TYR A 19 -9.09 0.87 -5.66
CA TYR A 19 -10.30 0.20 -6.17
C TYR A 19 -11.40 1.18 -6.55
N GLU A 20 -11.60 2.25 -5.79
CA GLU A 20 -12.57 3.30 -6.13
C GLU A 20 -12.23 3.93 -7.48
N ILE A 21 -10.95 4.28 -7.71
CA ILE A 21 -10.53 4.83 -9.00
C ILE A 21 -10.69 3.80 -10.11
N TYR A 22 -10.25 2.56 -9.90
CA TYR A 22 -10.38 1.49 -10.90
C TYR A 22 -11.84 1.25 -11.32
N ASN A 23 -12.76 1.23 -10.36
CA ASN A 23 -14.18 1.01 -10.62
C ASN A 23 -14.83 2.18 -11.37
N ASN A 24 -14.34 3.40 -11.15
CA ASN A 24 -14.83 4.59 -11.84
C ASN A 24 -14.21 4.75 -13.24
N ASN A 25 -12.89 4.64 -13.34
CA ASN A 25 -12.12 4.75 -14.58
C ASN A 25 -10.82 3.91 -14.50
N PRO A 26 -10.79 2.72 -15.13
CA PRO A 26 -9.61 1.85 -15.09
C PRO A 26 -8.44 2.37 -15.94
N THR A 27 -8.63 3.44 -16.72
CA THR A 27 -7.56 4.08 -17.53
C THR A 27 -7.07 5.39 -16.94
N ASP A 28 -7.51 5.73 -15.72
CA ASP A 28 -7.09 6.95 -15.05
C ASP A 28 -5.58 6.94 -14.76
N ALA A 29 -4.89 8.04 -15.07
CA ALA A 29 -3.48 8.19 -14.73
C ALA A 29 -3.25 8.21 -13.21
N GLU A 30 -4.25 8.63 -12.43
CA GLU A 30 -4.22 8.58 -10.97
C GLU A 30 -4.21 7.14 -10.46
N LEU A 31 -4.87 6.20 -11.15
CA LEU A 31 -4.83 4.79 -10.80
C LEU A 31 -3.39 4.27 -10.80
N LEU A 32 -2.63 4.56 -11.87
CA LEU A 32 -1.23 4.15 -11.98
C LEU A 32 -0.38 4.73 -10.86
N ARG A 33 -0.59 6.01 -10.52
CA ARG A 33 0.15 6.69 -9.44
C ARG A 33 -0.13 6.04 -8.08
N ILE A 34 -1.39 5.71 -7.80
CA ILE A 34 -1.77 5.07 -6.53
C ILE A 34 -1.28 3.63 -6.47
N SER A 35 -1.30 2.87 -7.57
CA SER A 35 -0.73 1.53 -7.60
C SER A 35 0.76 1.52 -7.25
N GLN A 36 1.54 2.49 -7.77
CA GLN A 36 2.96 2.63 -7.45
C GLN A 36 3.19 2.99 -5.97
N GLU A 37 2.37 3.89 -5.42
CA GLU A 37 2.46 4.30 -4.02
C GLU A 37 2.06 3.14 -3.07
N LEU A 38 1.11 2.28 -3.48
CA LEU A 38 0.74 1.06 -2.75
C LEU A 38 1.90 0.05 -2.74
N ASP A 39 2.54 -0.17 -3.89
CA ASP A 39 3.69 -1.07 -4.01
C ASP A 39 4.85 -0.62 -3.11
N ASP A 40 5.15 0.68 -3.04
CA ASP A 40 6.17 1.21 -2.14
C ASP A 40 5.86 0.94 -0.67
N LEU A 41 4.59 1.09 -0.26
CA LEU A 41 4.17 0.79 1.11
C LEU A 41 4.25 -0.72 1.41
N LEU A 42 3.86 -1.57 0.47
CA LEU A 42 3.96 -3.02 0.60
C LEU A 42 5.42 -3.48 0.71
N ASN A 43 6.33 -2.86 -0.05
CA ASN A 43 7.77 -3.13 0.04
C ASN A 43 8.33 -2.74 1.41
N ARG A 44 8.00 -1.55 1.91
CA ARG A 44 8.41 -1.13 3.27
C ARG A 44 7.84 -2.06 4.34
N PHE A 45 6.62 -2.55 4.17
CA PHE A 45 6.03 -3.52 5.10
C PHE A 45 6.73 -4.88 5.06
N SER A 46 7.07 -5.35 3.86
CA SER A 46 7.71 -6.65 3.65
C SER A 46 9.16 -6.66 4.17
N GLU A 47 9.90 -5.56 3.98
CA GLU A 47 11.22 -5.35 4.57
C GLU A 47 11.16 -5.51 6.09
N GLN A 48 10.16 -4.92 6.74
CA GLN A 48 9.97 -5.07 8.20
C GLN A 48 9.67 -6.50 8.64
N ARG A 49 9.03 -7.34 7.81
CA ARG A 49 8.88 -8.77 8.10
C ARG A 49 10.20 -9.52 7.93
N GLN A 50 11.01 -9.20 6.92
CA GLN A 50 12.27 -9.90 6.68
C GLN A 50 13.30 -9.67 7.81
N TYR A 51 13.35 -8.47 8.40
CA TYR A 51 14.19 -8.21 9.58
C TYR A 51 13.75 -8.96 10.86
N GLN A 52 12.57 -9.58 10.88
CA GLN A 52 12.10 -10.40 12.01
C GLN A 52 12.52 -11.88 11.93
N CYS A 53 13.01 -12.36 10.78
CA CYS A 53 13.49 -13.75 10.61
C CYS A 53 15.02 -13.90 10.69
N SER A 54 15.76 -12.84 11.05
CA SER A 54 17.24 -12.85 11.11
C SER A 54 17.81 -12.68 12.53
N ASN A 55 17.05 -12.98 13.59
CA ASN A 55 17.51 -12.97 14.98
C ASN A 55 17.30 -14.33 15.66
#